data_AF-A0A661IRA3-F1
#
_entry.id   AF-A0A661IRA3-F1
#
_cell.length_a   1.000
_cell.length_b   1.000
_cell.length_c   1.000
_cell.angle_alpha   90.00
_cell.angle_beta   90.00
_cell.angle_gamma   90.00
#
_symmetry.space_group_name_H-M   'P 1'
#
loop_
_entity.id
_entity.type
_entity.pdbx_description
1 polymer ?
#
loop_
_entity_poly.entity_id
_entity_poly.type
_entity_poly.pdbx_seq_one_letter_code
_entity_poly.pdbx_strand_id
1 'polypeptide(L)'
;MSKLSKKIEIEVTGNYLVAELTGVDLTASGEFEGKKYGASVKLKFVQNEKIIKNVNGIDVPTLKAVSQIIKISCNDIDLPKLIQKYNEKLGQVIMLKYTANDNSSFSCEESDIKFI
;
A
#
# COMPACT_ATOMS: atom_id res chain seq x y z
N MET A 1 -0.86 -23.35 7.41
CA MET A 1 -2.21 -22.80 7.18
C MET A 1 -2.34 -22.45 5.71
N SER A 2 -3.26 -23.06 4.98
CA SER A 2 -3.47 -22.77 3.57
C SER A 2 -3.98 -21.32 3.43
N LYS A 3 -3.28 -20.50 2.65
CA LYS A 3 -3.82 -19.20 2.23
C LYS A 3 -5.00 -19.50 1.32
N LEU A 4 -6.23 -19.35 1.81
CA LEU A 4 -7.41 -19.28 0.94
C LEU A 4 -7.17 -18.14 -0.05
N SER A 5 -6.94 -18.48 -1.31
CA SER A 5 -6.96 -17.52 -2.41
C SER A 5 -8.39 -17.05 -2.58
N LYS A 6 -8.71 -15.86 -2.07
CA LYS A 6 -9.97 -15.19 -2.39
C LYS A 6 -9.90 -14.68 -3.82
N LYS A 7 -10.90 -15.06 -4.63
CA LYS A 7 -11.10 -14.46 -5.94
C LYS A 7 -11.50 -12.99 -5.73
N ILE A 8 -10.84 -12.09 -6.44
CA ILE A 8 -11.15 -10.66 -6.46
C ILE A 8 -11.86 -10.38 -7.79
N GLU A 9 -13.02 -9.75 -7.74
CA GLU A 9 -13.76 -9.30 -8.92
C GLU A 9 -13.63 -7.78 -9.05
N ILE A 10 -13.23 -7.30 -10.23
CA ILE A 10 -12.97 -5.90 -10.52
C ILE A 10 -13.96 -5.46 -11.60
N GLU A 11 -14.87 -4.56 -11.25
CA GLU A 11 -15.94 -4.09 -12.16
C GLU A 11 -15.48 -2.99 -13.12
N VAL A 12 -14.45 -2.21 -12.74
CA VAL A 12 -13.97 -1.05 -13.51
C VAL A 12 -12.45 -1.02 -13.51
N THR A 13 -11.86 -0.63 -14.63
CA THR A 13 -10.41 -0.44 -14.73
C THR A 13 -9.90 0.63 -13.76
N GLY A 14 -8.63 0.50 -13.36
CA GLY A 14 -7.99 1.44 -12.45
C GLY A 14 -6.77 0.85 -11.76
N ASN A 15 -6.18 1.62 -10.85
CA ASN A 15 -5.03 1.17 -10.05
C ASN A 15 -5.50 0.52 -8.76
N TYR A 16 -5.01 -0.69 -8.53
CA TYR A 16 -5.32 -1.47 -7.34
C TYR A 16 -4.04 -1.90 -6.63
N LEU A 17 -4.07 -1.84 -5.30
CA LEU A 17 -3.05 -2.39 -4.42
C LEU A 17 -3.69 -3.55 -3.65
N VAL A 18 -3.06 -4.73 -3.71
CA VAL A 18 -3.43 -5.88 -2.88
C VAL A 18 -2.23 -6.22 -2.01
N ALA A 19 -2.31 -5.89 -0.73
CA ALA A 19 -1.19 -6.05 0.20
C ALA A 19 -1.65 -6.22 1.65
N GLU A 20 -0.76 -6.70 2.50
CA GLU A 20 -0.99 -6.79 3.94
C GLU A 20 -0.85 -5.40 4.58
N LEU A 21 -1.85 -5.00 5.37
CA LEU A 21 -1.79 -3.78 6.17
C LEU A 21 -0.92 -4.03 7.41
N THR A 22 0.26 -3.41 7.46
CA THR A 22 1.28 -3.63 8.49
C THR A 22 1.39 -2.49 9.49
N GLY A 23 0.83 -1.32 9.19
CA GLY A 23 0.88 -0.17 10.08
C GLY A 23 -0.18 0.86 9.77
N VAL A 24 -0.57 1.60 10.80
CA VAL A 24 -1.50 2.73 10.73
C VAL A 24 -0.89 3.86 11.53
N ASP A 25 -0.57 4.96 10.86
CA ASP A 25 -0.09 6.20 11.48
C ASP A 25 -1.12 7.32 11.31
N LEU A 26 -1.05 8.32 12.18
CA LEU A 26 -1.91 9.49 12.12
C LEU A 26 -1.08 10.77 11.99
N THR A 27 -1.70 11.80 11.44
CA THR A 27 -1.18 13.16 11.42
C THR A 27 -2.36 14.08 11.70
N ALA A 28 -2.39 14.72 12.87
CA ALA A 28 -3.35 15.78 13.17
C ALA A 28 -3.09 16.99 12.26
N SER A 29 -4.10 17.81 11.99
CA SER A 29 -3.88 19.04 11.24
C SER A 29 -2.99 20.00 12.02
N GLY A 30 -2.27 20.86 11.29
CA GLY A 30 -1.35 21.80 11.91
C GLY A 30 -0.67 22.71 10.90
N GLU A 31 0.32 23.43 11.37
CA GLU A 31 1.15 24.32 10.58
C GLU A 31 2.62 24.08 10.92
N PHE A 32 3.45 23.91 9.90
CA PHE A 32 4.89 23.78 10.05
C PHE A 32 5.57 24.74 9.07
N GLU A 33 6.45 25.61 9.58
CA GLU A 33 7.18 26.60 8.77
C GLU A 33 6.26 27.44 7.84
N GLY A 34 5.10 27.87 8.35
CA GLY A 34 4.13 28.67 7.60
C GLY A 34 3.29 27.88 6.59
N LYS A 35 3.48 26.56 6.48
CA LYS A 35 2.68 25.68 5.61
C LYS A 35 1.67 24.90 6.44
N LYS A 36 0.39 25.16 6.17
CA LYS A 36 -0.72 24.38 6.74
C LYS A 36 -0.79 23.01 6.12
N TYR A 37 -1.00 21.99 6.94
CA TYR A 37 -1.28 20.63 6.50
C TYR A 37 -2.55 20.11 7.18
N GLY A 38 -3.37 19.42 6.40
CA GLY A 38 -4.60 18.80 6.90
C GLY A 38 -4.34 17.49 7.64
N ALA A 39 -5.33 17.09 8.44
CA ALA A 39 -5.31 15.81 9.11
C ALA A 39 -5.32 14.63 8.11
N SER A 40 -4.65 13.54 8.48
CA SER A 40 -4.64 12.33 7.66
C SER A 40 -4.31 11.08 8.45
N VAL A 41 -4.79 9.94 7.93
CA VAL A 41 -4.36 8.60 8.33
C VAL A 41 -3.44 8.05 7.24
N LYS A 42 -2.32 7.46 7.63
CA LYS A 42 -1.36 6.82 6.73
C LYS A 42 -1.42 5.32 6.95
N LEU A 43 -1.71 4.58 5.89
CA LEU A 43 -1.76 3.12 5.89
C LEU A 43 -0.46 2.59 5.28
N LYS A 44 0.25 1.74 6.02
CA LYS A 44 1.51 1.13 5.59
C LYS A 44 1.27 -0.30 5.15
N PHE A 45 1.67 -0.59 3.93
CA PHE A 45 1.59 -1.88 3.29
C PHE A 45 2.97 -2.48 3.10
N VAL A 46 3.06 -3.80 3.16
CA VAL A 46 4.26 -4.55 2.74
C VAL A 46 3.85 -5.54 1.65
N GLN A 47 4.55 -5.46 0.52
CA GLN A 47 4.49 -6.43 -0.56
C GLN A 47 5.78 -7.24 -0.54
N ASN A 48 5.66 -8.54 -0.75
CA ASN A 48 6.83 -9.41 -0.89
C ASN A 48 7.01 -9.76 -2.36
N GLU A 49 8.09 -9.28 -2.95
CA GLU A 49 8.49 -9.59 -4.32
C GLU A 49 9.54 -10.70 -4.29
N LYS A 50 9.38 -11.70 -5.15
CA LYS A 50 10.43 -12.69 -5.38
C LYS A 50 11.44 -12.08 -6.34
N ILE A 51 12.66 -11.89 -5.88
CA ILE A 51 13.77 -11.40 -6.70
C ILE A 51 14.89 -12.43 -6.73
N ILE A 52 15.66 -12.45 -7.80
CA ILE A 52 16.90 -13.23 -7.88
C ILE A 52 18.04 -12.28 -7.53
N LYS A 53 18.81 -12.60 -6.49
CA LYS A 53 20.03 -11.86 -6.14
C LYS A 53 21.24 -12.67 -6.58
N ASN A 54 22.14 -12.04 -7.33
CA ASN A 54 23.45 -12.61 -7.58
C ASN A 54 24.36 -12.34 -6.38
N VAL A 55 24.83 -13.40 -5.72
CA VAL A 55 25.77 -13.32 -4.60
C VAL A 55 26.97 -14.18 -4.95
N ASN A 56 28.12 -13.54 -5.18
CA ASN A 56 29.37 -14.21 -5.58
C ASN A 56 29.21 -15.13 -6.81
N GLY A 57 28.44 -14.71 -7.81
CA GLY A 57 28.22 -15.48 -9.04
C GLY A 57 27.15 -16.58 -8.93
N ILE A 58 26.48 -16.72 -7.78
CA ILE A 58 25.37 -17.66 -7.58
C ILE A 58 24.06 -16.89 -7.50
N ASP A 59 23.07 -17.33 -8.27
CA ASP A 59 21.73 -16.76 -8.26
C ASP A 59 20.89 -17.37 -7.13
N VAL A 60 20.51 -16.53 -6.17
CA VAL A 60 19.75 -16.92 -4.98
C VAL A 60 18.35 -16.28 -5.02
N PRO A 61 17.27 -17.08 -5.08
CA PRO A 61 15.91 -16.55 -4.95
C PRO A 61 15.70 -16.00 -3.55
N THR A 62 15.33 -14.72 -3.46
CA THR A 62 15.15 -13.98 -2.21
C THR A 62 13.79 -13.29 -2.23
N LEU A 63 13.17 -13.13 -1.06
CA LEU A 63 12.01 -12.26 -0.89
C LEU A 63 12.46 -10.85 -0.50
N LYS A 64 12.09 -9.87 -1.31
CA LYS A 64 12.26 -8.45 -1.00
C LYS A 64 10.93 -7.89 -0.50
N ALA A 65 10.96 -7.32 0.70
CA ALA A 65 9.82 -6.57 1.23
C ALA A 65 9.86 -5.14 0.67
N VAL A 66 8.83 -4.75 -0.07
CA VAL A 66 8.61 -3.38 -0.55
C VAL A 66 7.50 -2.76 0.27
N SER A 67 7.80 -1.64 0.93
CA SER A 67 6.81 -0.92 1.72
C SER A 67 6.20 0.22 0.92
N GLN A 68 4.87 0.32 0.96
CA GLN A 68 4.12 1.40 0.35
C GLN A 68 3.25 2.09 1.41
N ILE A 69 3.18 3.41 1.36
CA ILE A 69 2.37 4.21 2.29
C ILE A 69 1.30 4.93 1.49
N ILE A 70 0.04 4.76 1.91
CA ILE A 70 -1.11 5.42 1.30
C ILE A 70 -1.70 6.39 2.32
N LYS A 71 -1.81 7.66 1.92
CA LYS A 71 -2.36 8.73 2.74
C LYS A 71 -3.86 8.89 2.45
N ILE A 72 -4.66 8.90 3.51
CA ILE A 72 -6.09 9.21 3.48
C ILE A 72 -6.27 10.54 4.21
N SER A 73 -6.55 11.61 3.47
CA SER A 73 -6.88 12.92 4.05
C SER A 73 -8.23 12.85 4.73
N CYS A 74 -8.34 13.45 5.91
CA CYS A 74 -9.57 13.47 6.72
C CYS A 74 -9.65 14.75 7.58
N ASN A 75 -10.74 14.91 8.32
CA ASN A 75 -10.84 15.93 9.36
C ASN A 75 -10.26 15.40 10.69
N ASP A 76 -9.86 16.30 11.59
CA ASP A 76 -9.36 15.91 12.91
C ASP A 76 -10.38 15.15 13.75
N ILE A 77 -11.67 15.50 13.61
CA ILE A 77 -12.78 14.85 14.34
C ILE A 77 -12.89 13.37 13.95
N ASP A 78 -12.55 13.03 12.71
CA ASP A 78 -12.66 11.67 12.18
C ASP A 78 -11.44 10.80 12.50
N LEU A 79 -10.31 11.39 12.93
CA LEU A 79 -9.06 10.68 13.16
C LEU A 79 -9.21 9.49 14.11
N PRO A 80 -9.78 9.64 15.33
CA PRO A 80 -9.86 8.51 16.27
C PRO A 80 -10.66 7.35 15.71
N LYS A 81 -11.76 7.64 15.01
CA LYS A 81 -12.64 6.65 14.39
C LYS A 81 -11.94 5.91 13.25
N LEU A 82 -11.22 6.62 12.39
CA LEU A 82 -10.50 6.02 11.28
C LEU A 82 -9.32 5.17 11.76
N ILE A 83 -8.56 5.66 12.72
CA ILE A 83 -7.43 4.93 13.32
C ILE A 83 -7.92 3.63 13.93
N GLN A 84 -8.98 3.68 14.76
CA GLN A 84 -9.56 2.48 15.36
C GLN A 84 -9.99 1.48 14.28
N LYS A 85 -10.74 1.96 13.27
CA LYS A 85 -11.22 1.14 12.15
C LYS A 85 -10.07 0.41 11.44
N TYR A 86 -8.95 1.08 11.18
CA TYR A 86 -7.83 0.47 10.44
C TYR A 86 -6.90 -0.36 11.34
N ASN A 87 -6.76 -0.02 12.62
CA ASN A 87 -6.04 -0.84 13.59
C ASN A 87 -6.67 -2.24 13.73
N GLU A 88 -8.00 -2.34 13.69
CA GLU A 88 -8.72 -3.62 13.68
C GLU A 88 -8.45 -4.47 12.42
N LYS A 89 -7.84 -3.89 11.39
CA LYS A 89 -7.50 -4.55 10.11
C LYS A 89 -6.00 -4.82 9.96
N LEU A 90 -5.18 -4.51 10.96
CA LEU A 90 -3.75 -4.83 10.94
C LEU A 90 -3.52 -6.34 10.76
N GLY A 91 -2.53 -6.69 9.95
CA GLY A 91 -2.20 -8.08 9.59
C GLY A 91 -3.15 -8.70 8.55
N GLN A 92 -4.19 -7.99 8.10
CA GLN A 92 -5.09 -8.48 7.05
C GLN A 92 -4.61 -8.05 5.66
N VAL A 93 -4.78 -8.94 4.68
CA VAL A 93 -4.62 -8.61 3.27
C VAL A 93 -5.86 -7.84 2.82
N ILE A 94 -5.65 -6.61 2.33
CA ILE A 94 -6.72 -5.76 1.83
C ILE A 94 -6.47 -5.35 0.38
N MET A 95 -7.56 -5.11 -0.35
CA MET A 95 -7.54 -4.49 -1.66
C MET A 95 -7.94 -3.01 -1.53
N LEU A 96 -7.11 -2.14 -2.10
CA LEU A 96 -7.30 -0.70 -2.16
C LEU A 96 -7.36 -0.29 -3.62
N LYS A 97 -8.39 0.46 -4.03
CA LYS A 97 -8.33 1.26 -5.26
C LYS A 97 -7.69 2.60 -4.92
N TYR A 98 -6.73 3.04 -5.72
CA TYR A 98 -6.10 4.36 -5.54
C TYR A 98 -5.99 5.10 -6.86
N THR A 99 -5.81 6.42 -6.76
CA THR A 99 -5.60 7.29 -7.91
C THR A 99 -4.11 7.62 -7.99
N ALA A 100 -3.52 7.43 -9.16
CA ALA A 100 -2.21 7.98 -9.48
C ALA A 100 -2.40 9.41 -9.98
N ASN A 101 -1.51 10.33 -9.59
CA ASN A 101 -1.55 11.69 -10.11
C ASN A 101 -1.12 11.71 -11.58
N ASP A 102 -1.60 12.70 -12.33
CA ASP A 102 -1.13 12.94 -13.69
C ASP A 102 0.39 13.09 -13.72
N ASN A 103 1.02 12.49 -14.75
CA ASN A 103 2.47 12.40 -14.93
C ASN A 103 3.23 11.53 -13.92
N SER A 104 2.54 10.73 -13.09
CA SER A 104 3.21 9.71 -12.27
C SER A 104 3.79 8.62 -13.18
N SER A 105 5.06 8.29 -12.99
CA SER A 105 5.73 7.17 -13.67
C SER A 105 5.90 5.99 -12.73
N PHE A 106 5.56 4.80 -13.19
CA PHE A 106 5.71 3.55 -12.45
C PHE A 106 6.60 2.59 -13.24
N SER A 107 7.41 1.81 -12.54
CA SER A 107 8.25 0.77 -13.15
C SER A 107 7.53 -0.58 -13.09
N CYS A 108 7.54 -1.31 -14.20
CA CYS A 108 7.04 -2.68 -14.31
C CYS A 108 8.03 -3.49 -15.16
N GLU A 109 8.20 -4.77 -14.84
CA GLU A 109 8.91 -5.70 -15.72
C GLU A 109 7.95 -6.22 -16.80
N GLU A 110 8.46 -6.42 -18.02
CA GLU A 110 7.66 -6.94 -19.15
C GLU A 110 7.02 -8.29 -18.80
N SER A 111 7.73 -9.13 -18.03
CA SER A 111 7.26 -10.45 -17.58
C SER A 111 6.02 -10.41 -16.68
N ASP A 112 5.74 -9.26 -16.05
CA ASP A 112 4.58 -9.09 -15.18
C ASP A 112 3.32 -8.63 -15.93
N ILE A 113 3.46 -8.25 -17.21
CA ILE A 113 2.34 -7.81 -18.05
C ILE A 113 1.53 -9.03 -18.52
N LYS A 114 0.21 -8.96 -18.32
CA LYS A 114 -0.74 -9.99 -18.76
C LYS A 114 -1.87 -9.35 -19.54
N PHE A 115 -2.19 -9.91 -20.71
CA PHE A 115 -3.35 -9.53 -21.50
C PHE A 115 -4.56 -10.32 -21.00
N ILE A 116 -5.66 -9.60 -20.71
CA ILE A 116 -6.93 -10.13 -20.21
C ILE A 116 -7.95 -10.10 -21.34
#